data_AF-A0A4P7WCF5-F1
#
_entry.id   AF-A0A4P7WCF5-F1
#
_cell.length_a   1.000
_cell.length_b   1.000
_cell.length_c   1.000
_cell.angle_alpha   90.00
_cell.angle_beta   90.00
_cell.angle_gamma   90.00
#
_symmetry.space_group_name_H-M   'P 1'
#
loop_
_entity.id
_entity.type
_entity.pdbx_description
1 polymer ?
#
loop_
_entity_poly.entity_id
_entity_poly.type
_entity_poly.pdbx_seq_one_letter_code
_entity_poly.pdbx_strand_id
1 'polypeptide(L)' 'MEENFLKKAEDFCAKYKMAETTFGRKAAGNAHFLARIRGGKSFLISTANKVQEFMKNYDEYESTKK' A
#
# COMPACT_ATOMS: atom_id res chain seq x y z
N MET A 1 -16.29 -1.18 4.76
CA MET A 1 -15.74 -0.50 3.57
C MET A 1 -14.21 -0.44 3.57
N GLU A 2 -13.52 -0.36 4.71
CA GLU A 2 -12.04 -0.27 4.75
C GLU A 2 -11.28 -1.59 4.56
N GLU A 3 -11.90 -2.76 4.81
CA GLU A 3 -11.26 -4.08 4.64
C GLU A 3 -10.73 -4.34 3.22
N ASN A 4 -11.39 -3.77 2.21
CA ASN A 4 -11.02 -4.01 0.81
C ASN A 4 -9.69 -3.34 0.45
N PHE A 5 -9.31 -2.28 1.16
CA PHE A 5 -8.05 -1.58 0.93
C PHE A 5 -6.88 -2.33 1.56
N LEU A 6 -7.05 -2.79 2.81
CA LEU A 6 -6.04 -3.59 3.50
C LEU A 6 -5.73 -4.86 2.71
N LYS A 7 -6.78 -5.58 2.29
CA LYS A 7 -6.64 -6.81 1.52
C LYS A 7 -5.91 -6.59 0.18
N LYS A 8 -6.17 -5.48 -0.52
CA LYS A 8 -5.41 -5.10 -1.72
C LYS A 8 -3.94 -4.81 -1.42
N ALA A 9 -3.65 -4.16 -0.30
CA ALA A 9 -2.28 -3.87 0.12
C ALA A 9 -1.51 -5.12 0.54
N GLU A 10 -2.16 -6.06 1.23
CA GLU A 10 -1.60 -7.35 1.58
C GLU A 10 -1.33 -8.19 0.32
N ASP A 11 -2.28 -8.25 -0.61
CA ASP A 11 -2.11 -8.96 -1.89
C ASP A 11 -0.96 -8.36 -2.72
N PHE A 12 -0.86 -7.04 -2.78
CA PHE A 12 0.26 -6.35 -3.43
C PHE A 12 1.59 -6.67 -2.73
N CYS A 13 1.64 -6.60 -1.40
CA CYS A 13 2.84 -6.98 -0.64
C CYS A 13 3.23 -8.44 -0.92
N ALA A 14 2.27 -9.36 -0.98
CA ALA A 14 2.51 -10.77 -1.30
C ALA A 14 3.01 -10.95 -2.74
N LYS A 15 2.36 -10.31 -3.72
CA LYS A 15 2.71 -10.35 -5.15
C LYS A 15 4.15 -9.90 -5.40
N TYR A 16 4.59 -8.82 -4.75
CA TYR A 16 5.93 -8.26 -4.92
C TYR A 16 6.93 -8.68 -3.85
N LYS A 17 6.57 -9.63 -2.96
CA LYS A 17 7.37 -10.02 -1.78
C LYS A 17 7.90 -8.82 -0.98
N MET A 18 7.07 -7.79 -0.84
CA MET A 18 7.41 -6.55 -0.14
C MET A 18 6.88 -6.60 1.30
N ALA A 19 7.72 -6.23 2.28
CA ALA A 19 7.28 -6.12 3.66
C ALA A 19 6.28 -4.96 3.82
N GLU A 20 5.24 -5.15 4.63
CA GLU A 20 4.21 -4.14 4.93
C GLU A 20 4.82 -2.81 5.44
N THR A 21 5.90 -2.89 6.22
CA THR A 21 6.64 -1.73 6.74
C THR A 21 7.38 -0.97 5.64
N THR A 22 7.99 -1.71 4.70
CA THR A 22 8.64 -1.14 3.52
C THR A 22 7.63 -0.51 2.58
N PHE A 23 6.50 -1.19 2.35
CA PHE A 23 5.40 -0.67 1.56
C PHE A 23 4.84 0.62 2.18
N GLY A 24 4.52 0.63 3.48
CA GLY A 24 4.04 1.82 4.17
C GLY A 24 5.03 2.99 4.11
N ARG A 25 6.34 2.71 4.24
CA ARG A 25 7.38 3.73 4.12
C ARG A 25 7.52 4.28 2.70
N LYS A 26 7.39 3.44 1.66
CA LYS A 26 7.49 3.88 0.26
C LYS A 26 6.22 4.56 -0.25
N ALA A 27 5.05 4.01 0.09
CA ALA A 27 3.76 4.44 -0.40
C ALA A 27 3.22 5.65 0.36
N ALA A 28 3.28 5.60 1.71
CA ALA A 28 2.70 6.63 2.58
C ALA A 28 3.75 7.49 3.31
N GLY A 29 5.04 7.14 3.23
CA GLY A 29 6.08 7.75 4.06
C GLY A 29 6.06 7.28 5.52
N ASN A 30 5.22 6.30 5.87
CA ASN A 30 5.03 5.84 7.25
C ASN A 30 4.90 4.31 7.31
N ALA A 31 5.86 3.66 7.97
CA ALA A 31 5.89 2.21 8.11
C ALA A 31 4.70 1.62 8.90
N HIS A 32 4.05 2.42 9.74
CA HIS A 32 2.89 2.00 10.54
C HIS A 32 1.54 2.30 9.89
N PHE A 33 1.55 2.67 8.60
CA PHE A 33 0.32 3.00 7.88
C PHE A 33 -0.66 1.83 7.82
N LEU A 34 -0.21 0.65 7.38
CA LEU A 34 -1.05 -0.55 7.30
C LEU A 34 -1.51 -1.02 8.68
N ALA A 35 -0.63 -0.96 9.69
CA ALA A 35 -0.99 -1.29 11.08
C ALA A 35 -2.10 -0.37 11.63
N ARG A 36 -2.09 0.92 11.29
CA ARG A 36 -3.18 1.85 11.65
C ARG A 36 -4.49 1.51 10.95
N ILE A 37 -4.44 1.25 9.64
CA ILE A 37 -5.63 0.83 8.88
C ILE A 37 -6.21 -0.45 9.45
N ARG A 38 -5.35 -1.43 9.75
CA ARG A 38 -5.73 -2.70 10.36
C ARG A 38 -6.41 -2.54 11.72
N GLY A 39 -6.03 -1.51 12.47
CA GLY A 39 -6.66 -1.14 13.74
C GLY A 39 -8.00 -0.40 13.59
N GLY A 40 -8.55 -0.26 12.39
CA GLY A 40 -9.80 0.48 12.13
C GLY A 40 -9.65 2.00 12.25
N LYS A 41 -8.43 2.52 12.17
CA LYS A 41 -8.18 3.96 12.22
C LYS A 41 -8.34 4.58 10.84
N SER A 42 -9.19 5.59 10.75
CA SER A 42 -9.32 6.39 9.53
C SER A 42 -7.98 7.04 9.15
N PHE A 43 -7.65 6.94 7.87
CA PHE A 43 -6.49 7.57 7.27
C PHE A 43 -6.93 8.81 6.48
N LEU A 44 -5.97 9.71 6.22
CA LEU A 44 -6.24 10.83 5.32
C LEU A 44 -6.40 10.32 3.89
N ILE A 45 -7.39 10.87 3.18
CA ILE A 45 -7.61 10.59 1.75
C ILE A 45 -6.33 10.85 0.93
N SER A 46 -5.56 11.88 1.30
CA SER A 46 -4.26 12.15 0.67
C SER A 46 -3.26 11.00 0.79
N THR A 47 -3.30 10.24 1.89
CA THR A 47 -2.44 9.06 2.06
C THR A 47 -2.96 7.88 1.26
N ALA A 48 -4.27 7.71 1.17
CA ALA A 48 -4.91 6.69 0.32
C ALA A 48 -4.52 6.86 -1.15
N ASN A 49 -4.62 8.10 -1.65
CA ASN A 49 -4.26 8.44 -3.03
C ASN A 49 -2.79 8.13 -3.30
N LYS A 50 -1.86 8.54 -2.42
CA LYS A 50 -0.43 8.21 -2.57
C LYS A 50 -0.18 6.71 -2.65
N VAL A 51 -0.90 5.92 -1.86
CA VAL A 51 -0.74 4.47 -1.82
C VAL A 51 -1.28 3.81 -3.10
N GLN A 52 -2.44 4.26 -3.58
CA GLN A 52 -2.97 3.81 -4.87
C GLN A 52 -2.07 4.20 -6.03
N GLU A 53 -1.58 5.44 -6.05
CA GLU A 53 -0.61 5.90 -7.05
C GLU A 53 0.68 5.09 -7.00
N PHE A 54 1.19 4.80 -5.80
CA PHE A 54 2.37 3.97 -5.64
C PHE A 54 2.16 2.57 -6.23
N MET A 55 1.04 1.91 -5.91
CA MET A 55 0.70 0.60 -6.46
C MET A 55 0.63 0.62 -8.00
N LYS A 56 -0.02 1.64 -8.56
CA LYS A 56 -0.16 1.78 -10.02
C LYS A 56 1.20 1.99 -10.70
N ASN A 57 2.00 2.94 -10.20
CA ASN A 57 3.34 3.21 -10.76
C ASN A 57 4.27 2.01 -10.64
N TYR A 58 4.16 1.25 -9.55
CA TYR A 58 5.01 0.08 -9.33
C TYR A 58 4.62 -1.10 -10.24
N ASP A 59 3.32 -1.31 -10.49
CA ASP A 59 2.84 -2.32 -11.45
C ASP A 59 3.28 -1.97 -12.89
N GLU A 60 3.27 -0.68 -13.25
CA GLU A 60 3.80 -0.19 -14.53
C GLU A 60 5.33 -0.37 -14.63
N TYR A 61 6.07 -0.02 -13.58
CA TYR A 61 7.52 -0.23 -13.52
C TYR A 61 7.93 -1.71 -13.60
N GLU A 62 7.20 -2.60 -12.92
CA GLU A 62 7.49 -4.04 -12.99
C GLU A 62 7.04 -4.64 -14.34
N SER A 63 5.99 -4.10 -14.98
CA SER A 63 5.56 -4.55 -16.32
C SER A 63 6.55 -4.17 -17.42
N THR A 64 7.28 -3.07 -17.28
CA THR A 64 8.33 -2.66 -18.23
C THR A 64 9.64 -3.44 -18.09
N LYS A 65 9.81 -4.22 -17.01
CA LYS A 65 10.95 -5.12 -16.80
C LYS A 65 10.74 -6.53 -17.35
N LYS A 66 9.54 -6.85 -17.83
CA LYS A 66 9.16 -8.18 -18.31
C LYS A 66 9.26 -8.26 -19.83
#